data_AF-A0A517Z4M3-F1
#
_entry.id   AF-A0A517Z4M3-F1
#
_cell.length_a   1.000
_cell.length_b   1.000
_cell.length_c   1.000
_cell.angle_alpha   90.00
_cell.angle_beta   90.00
_cell.angle_gamma   90.00
#
_symmetry.space_group_name_H-M   'P 1'
#
loop_
_entity.id
_entity.type
_entity.pdbx_description
1 polymer ?
#
loop_
_entity_poly.entity_id
_entity_poly.type
_entity_poly.pdbx_seq_one_letter_code
_entity_poly.pdbx_strand_id
1 'polypeptide(L)'
;MRLRRLLPLVCAVMLVAISVEAAIFPQDRGAWPEDWPEVLEPLRMTSKTIGVGTGIQENIYEIPIADAETFEKVWPEILKLRTPGSRLTLYRASAGDHPTWGQFLSNERAAIRIFAPTGGFSTAGDVEIDVNNPPDFEELIREGKALRAGSPWPESLMGENGELPQYVVSEKQEDGTLQWVAADPYSDDKSKPRGFYNRARIDVELVVDGAIIDLNRMRLPADAVIVDRRFDDAKADSGSQ
;
A
#
# COMPACT_ATOMS: atom_id res chain seq x y z
N MET A 1 -34.30 2.05 36.06
CA MET A 1 -34.68 1.66 34.69
C MET A 1 -34.31 0.19 34.49
N ARG A 2 -35.28 -0.70 34.25
CA ARG A 2 -35.08 -2.16 34.34
C ARG A 2 -34.20 -2.69 33.20
N LEU A 3 -33.24 -3.56 33.52
CA LEU A 3 -32.26 -4.22 32.62
C LEU A 3 -32.85 -4.72 31.29
N ARG A 4 -34.14 -5.08 31.27
CA ARG A 4 -34.90 -5.49 30.08
C ARG A 4 -35.00 -4.44 28.97
N ARG A 5 -34.82 -3.15 29.25
CA ARG A 5 -34.83 -2.08 28.23
C ARG A 5 -33.44 -1.76 27.65
N LEU A 6 -32.36 -2.19 28.31
CA LEU A 6 -30.99 -1.97 27.84
C LEU A 6 -30.58 -3.01 26.79
N LEU A 7 -31.06 -4.25 26.92
CA LEU A 7 -30.72 -5.33 25.99
C LEU A 7 -31.03 -5.03 24.51
N PRO A 8 -32.23 -4.55 24.11
CA PRO A 8 -32.50 -4.26 22.70
C PRO A 8 -31.67 -3.08 22.17
N LEU A 9 -31.31 -2.11 23.02
CA LEU A 9 -30.44 -1.00 22.64
C LEU A 9 -29.01 -1.48 22.38
N VAL A 10 -28.49 -2.36 23.26
CA VAL A 10 -27.15 -2.98 23.07
C VAL A 10 -27.14 -3.83 21.80
N CYS A 11 -28.18 -4.62 21.54
CA CYS A 11 -28.29 -5.41 20.31
C CYS A 11 -28.36 -4.52 19.05
N ALA A 12 -29.10 -3.41 19.09
CA ALA A 12 -29.16 -2.45 17.99
C ALA A 12 -27.80 -1.77 17.74
N VAL A 13 -27.09 -1.38 18.79
CA VAL A 13 -25.73 -0.80 18.68
C VAL A 13 -24.74 -1.82 18.12
N MET A 14 -24.80 -3.08 18.59
CA MET A 14 -23.94 -4.15 18.06
C MET A 14 -24.22 -4.47 16.60
N LEU A 15 -25.49 -4.47 16.16
CA LEU A 15 -25.87 -4.70 14.75
C LEU A 15 -25.42 -3.57 13.81
N VAL A 16 -25.38 -2.32 14.29
CA VAL A 16 -24.90 -1.17 13.50
C VAL A 16 -23.37 -1.11 13.48
N ALA A 17 -22.69 -1.65 14.50
CA ALA A 17 -21.23 -1.64 14.59
C ALA A 17 -20.53 -2.64 13.63
N ILE A 18 -21.25 -3.56 13.00
CA ILE A 18 -20.67 -4.60 12.12
C ILE A 18 -20.36 -4.07 10.71
N SER A 19 -20.79 -2.85 10.35
CA SER A 19 -20.77 -2.38 8.96
C SER A 19 -19.48 -1.70 8.49
N VAL A 20 -18.37 -1.83 9.22
CA VAL A 20 -17.06 -1.33 8.77
C VAL A 20 -16.19 -2.52 8.40
N GLU A 21 -16.43 -3.08 7.22
CA GLU A 21 -15.61 -4.19 6.71
C GLU A 21 -14.31 -3.63 6.11
N ALA A 22 -13.29 -3.52 6.96
CA ALA A 22 -11.92 -3.43 6.51
C ALA A 22 -11.49 -4.82 6.01
N ALA A 23 -11.26 -4.97 4.70
CA ALA A 23 -10.75 -6.21 4.15
C ALA A 23 -9.20 -6.21 4.18
N ILE A 24 -8.61 -7.07 5.00
CA ILE A 24 -7.16 -7.31 5.07
C ILE A 24 -6.91 -8.78 4.76
N PHE A 25 -6.04 -9.05 3.79
CA PHE A 25 -5.75 -10.38 3.28
C PHE A 25 -4.27 -10.73 3.51
N PRO A 26 -3.90 -11.19 4.73
CA PRO A 26 -2.53 -11.61 4.99
C PRO A 26 -2.22 -12.93 4.28
N GLN A 27 -1.01 -13.04 3.74
CA GLN A 27 -0.45 -14.27 3.20
C GLN A 27 0.94 -14.46 3.78
N ASP A 28 1.24 -15.65 4.30
CA ASP A 28 2.56 -16.02 4.85
C ASP A 28 3.58 -16.36 3.74
N ARG A 29 3.52 -15.63 2.64
CA ARG A 29 4.44 -15.67 1.50
C ARG A 29 4.41 -14.35 0.73
N GLY A 30 5.43 -14.12 -0.07
CA GLY A 30 5.45 -13.11 -1.13
C GLY A 30 4.49 -13.45 -2.27
N ALA A 31 3.50 -12.61 -2.51
CA ALA A 31 2.56 -12.70 -3.62
C ALA A 31 2.77 -11.54 -4.61
N TRP A 32 4.02 -11.10 -4.78
CA TRP A 32 4.35 -10.14 -5.82
C TRP A 32 4.23 -10.78 -7.22
N PRO A 33 3.97 -9.97 -8.26
CA PRO A 33 3.86 -10.42 -9.64
C PRO A 33 5.03 -11.27 -10.14
N GLU A 34 4.77 -12.10 -11.16
CA GLU A 34 5.78 -12.99 -11.75
C GLU A 34 6.85 -12.24 -12.57
N ASP A 35 6.56 -11.03 -13.04
CA ASP A 35 7.47 -10.17 -13.78
C ASP A 35 8.41 -9.35 -12.88
N TRP A 36 8.29 -9.48 -11.55
CA TRP A 36 9.25 -8.90 -10.62
C TRP A 36 10.62 -9.60 -10.70
N PRO A 37 11.71 -8.93 -10.29
CA PRO A 37 13.06 -9.47 -10.39
C PRO A 37 13.21 -10.88 -9.77
N GLU A 38 13.74 -11.82 -10.56
CA GLU A 38 13.97 -13.22 -10.13
C GLU A 38 14.83 -13.34 -8.86
N VAL A 39 15.66 -12.34 -8.56
CA VAL A 39 16.47 -12.31 -7.34
C VAL A 39 15.64 -12.36 -6.06
N LEU A 40 14.38 -11.92 -6.12
CA LEU A 40 13.45 -11.93 -5.00
C LEU A 40 12.81 -13.30 -4.80
N GLU A 41 12.76 -14.15 -5.83
CA GLU A 41 12.05 -15.44 -5.78
C GLU A 41 12.49 -16.36 -4.64
N PRO A 42 13.80 -16.50 -4.32
CA PRO A 42 14.23 -17.28 -3.16
C PRO A 42 13.68 -16.77 -1.82
N LEU A 43 13.32 -15.48 -1.73
CA LEU A 43 12.75 -14.85 -0.53
C LEU A 43 11.23 -14.98 -0.47
N ARG A 44 10.57 -15.52 -1.51
CA ARG A 44 9.11 -15.59 -1.59
C ARG A 44 8.51 -16.35 -0.40
N MET A 45 9.11 -17.47 -0.01
CA MET A 45 8.59 -18.31 1.08
C MET A 45 8.83 -17.76 2.49
N THR A 46 9.78 -16.83 2.66
CA THR A 46 10.09 -16.19 3.95
C THR A 46 9.46 -14.81 4.10
N SER A 47 8.90 -14.27 3.00
CA SER A 47 8.24 -12.97 2.96
C SER A 47 6.76 -13.08 3.35
N LYS A 48 6.12 -11.93 3.55
CA LYS A 48 4.68 -11.80 3.82
C LYS A 48 4.05 -10.83 2.83
N THR A 49 2.80 -11.07 2.46
CA THR A 49 1.98 -10.11 1.72
C THR A 49 0.78 -9.72 2.54
N ILE A 50 0.46 -8.43 2.55
CA ILE A 50 -0.78 -7.90 3.12
C ILE A 50 -1.53 -7.22 1.98
N GLY A 51 -2.62 -7.85 1.53
CA GLY A 51 -3.58 -7.20 0.64
C GLY A 51 -4.49 -6.28 1.44
N VAL A 52 -4.61 -5.02 1.03
CA VAL A 52 -5.40 -4.00 1.72
C VAL A 52 -6.57 -3.60 0.83
N GLY A 53 -7.79 -3.72 1.36
CA GLY A 53 -9.05 -3.35 0.69
C GLY A 53 -9.98 -2.61 1.65
N THR A 54 -9.53 -1.52 2.24
CA THR A 54 -10.23 -0.78 3.32
C THR A 54 -10.75 0.58 2.87
N GLY A 55 -11.12 0.68 1.59
CA GLY A 55 -11.28 1.95 0.87
C GLY A 55 -9.96 2.42 0.24
N ILE A 56 -8.81 2.00 0.77
CA ILE A 56 -7.52 2.01 0.08
C ILE A 56 -7.26 0.61 -0.50
N GLN A 57 -6.75 0.56 -1.72
CA GLN A 57 -6.31 -0.63 -2.44
C GLN A 57 -4.79 -0.57 -2.61
N GLU A 58 -4.06 -1.36 -1.83
CA GLU A 58 -2.61 -1.53 -1.94
C GLU A 58 -2.18 -2.94 -1.51
N ASN A 59 -1.04 -3.40 -2.04
CA ASN A 59 -0.34 -4.56 -1.53
C ASN A 59 0.89 -4.11 -0.76
N ILE A 60 1.14 -4.72 0.39
CA ILE A 60 2.35 -4.51 1.17
C ILE A 60 3.12 -5.82 1.22
N TYR A 61 4.34 -5.80 0.69
CA TYR A 61 5.24 -6.94 0.73
C TYR A 61 6.28 -6.68 1.81
N GLU A 62 6.31 -7.50 2.85
CA GLU A 62 7.37 -7.49 3.87
C GLU A 62 8.37 -8.60 3.54
N ILE A 63 9.61 -8.21 3.27
CA ILE A 63 10.71 -9.09 2.86
C ILE A 63 11.76 -9.05 3.97
N PRO A 64 11.76 -10.03 4.90
CA PRO A 64 12.81 -10.16 5.90
C PRO A 64 14.16 -10.42 5.24
N ILE A 65 15.20 -9.75 5.72
CA ILE A 65 16.55 -9.91 5.20
C ILE A 65 17.40 -10.62 6.24
N ALA A 66 17.93 -11.79 5.86
CA ALA A 66 18.67 -12.66 6.77
C ALA A 66 20.10 -12.17 7.04
N ASP A 67 20.75 -11.58 6.04
CA ASP A 67 22.15 -11.18 6.09
C ASP A 67 22.46 -10.05 5.09
N ALA A 68 23.61 -9.40 5.30
CA ALA A 68 24.04 -8.26 4.49
C ALA A 68 24.29 -8.62 3.02
N GLU A 69 24.73 -9.85 2.72
CA GLU A 69 24.96 -10.28 1.34
C GLU A 69 23.64 -10.36 0.57
N THR A 70 22.61 -10.93 1.19
CA THR A 70 21.24 -10.95 0.68
C THR A 70 20.73 -9.52 0.44
N PHE A 71 20.95 -8.62 1.40
CA PHE A 71 20.58 -7.21 1.27
C PHE A 71 21.25 -6.56 0.05
N GLU A 72 22.57 -6.64 -0.03
CA GLU A 72 23.39 -6.03 -1.10
C GLU A 72 22.99 -6.56 -2.48
N LYS A 73 22.56 -7.82 -2.57
CA LYS A 73 22.07 -8.44 -3.79
C LYS A 73 20.69 -7.94 -4.22
N VAL A 74 19.74 -7.82 -3.29
CA VAL A 74 18.33 -7.51 -3.61
C VAL A 74 18.06 -6.02 -3.71
N TRP A 75 18.80 -5.20 -2.96
CA TRP A 75 18.55 -3.78 -2.84
C TRP A 75 18.58 -3.03 -4.18
N PRO A 76 19.57 -3.24 -5.08
CA PRO A 76 19.58 -2.60 -6.39
C PRO A 76 18.36 -2.96 -7.25
N GLU A 77 17.84 -4.18 -7.14
CA GLU A 77 16.66 -4.61 -7.89
C GLU A 77 15.37 -3.99 -7.33
N ILE A 78 15.26 -3.87 -6.01
CA ILE A 78 14.14 -3.18 -5.36
C ILE A 78 14.12 -1.69 -5.73
N LEU A 79 15.30 -1.06 -5.85
CA LEU A 79 15.38 0.33 -6.29
C LEU A 79 14.87 0.55 -7.72
N LYS A 80 14.94 -0.46 -8.60
CA LYS A 80 14.37 -0.39 -9.95
C LYS A 80 12.86 -0.51 -9.97
N LEU A 81 12.27 -1.19 -8.97
CA LEU A 81 10.81 -1.28 -8.81
C LEU A 81 10.20 0.03 -8.31
N ARG A 82 10.97 0.80 -7.54
CA ARG A 82 10.50 2.05 -6.93
C ARG A 82 10.10 3.05 -8.02
N THR A 83 8.98 3.75 -7.79
CA THR A 83 8.61 4.88 -8.63
C THR A 83 9.59 6.05 -8.42
N PRO A 84 10.11 6.71 -9.46
CA PRO A 84 10.97 7.89 -9.31
C PRO A 84 10.32 8.96 -8.42
N GLY A 85 11.11 9.58 -7.54
CA GLY A 85 10.60 10.60 -6.60
C GLY A 85 9.75 10.05 -5.45
N SER A 86 9.51 8.73 -5.38
CA SER A 86 8.70 8.14 -4.31
C SER A 86 9.45 8.11 -2.96
N ARG A 87 8.71 7.82 -1.90
CA ARG A 87 9.22 7.89 -0.53
C ARG A 87 10.08 6.67 -0.21
N LEU A 88 11.16 6.93 0.52
CA LEU A 88 11.94 5.90 1.22
C LEU A 88 11.87 6.17 2.72
N THR A 89 11.10 5.37 3.43
CA THR A 89 10.92 5.52 4.90
C THR A 89 11.90 4.63 5.65
N LEU A 90 12.53 5.15 6.69
CA LEU A 90 13.50 4.41 7.50
C LEU A 90 12.91 4.16 8.88
N TYR A 91 12.80 2.91 9.29
CA TYR A 91 12.48 2.48 10.65
C TYR A 91 13.69 1.84 11.31
N ARG A 92 13.68 1.81 12.64
CA ARG A 92 14.71 1.12 13.41
C ARG A 92 14.25 -0.31 13.67
N ALA A 93 15.18 -1.26 13.62
CA ALA A 93 14.92 -2.58 14.15
C ALA A 93 14.78 -2.54 15.68
N SER A 94 13.62 -2.93 16.20
CA SER A 94 13.29 -2.91 17.62
C SER A 94 12.20 -3.94 17.93
N ALA A 95 12.14 -4.40 19.17
CA ALA A 95 11.02 -5.20 19.66
C ALA A 95 9.75 -4.35 19.68
N GLY A 96 9.02 -4.31 18.57
CA GLY A 96 7.86 -3.47 18.39
C GLY A 96 7.20 -3.68 17.05
N ASP A 97 5.91 -3.43 17.04
CA ASP A 97 5.08 -3.45 15.85
C ASP A 97 5.33 -2.21 14.98
N HIS A 98 4.94 -2.29 13.71
CA HIS A 98 4.91 -1.11 12.86
C HIS A 98 3.93 -0.06 13.44
N PRO A 99 4.29 1.23 13.54
CA PRO A 99 3.43 2.24 14.19
C PRO A 99 2.04 2.40 13.56
N THR A 100 1.96 2.33 12.22
CA THR A 100 0.68 2.37 11.48
C THR A 100 0.00 1.01 11.34
N TRP A 101 0.75 -0.07 11.12
CA TRP A 101 0.21 -1.38 10.72
C TRP A 101 0.09 -2.37 11.88
N GLY A 102 0.56 -2.02 13.08
CA GLY A 102 0.53 -2.89 14.24
C GLY A 102 1.19 -4.25 13.95
N GLN A 103 0.63 -5.30 14.54
CA GLN A 103 1.08 -6.69 14.42
C GLN A 103 1.14 -7.27 13.00
N PHE A 104 0.58 -6.58 11.99
CA PHE A 104 0.64 -7.08 10.61
C PHE A 104 2.06 -6.98 10.04
N LEU A 105 2.84 -5.98 10.47
CA LEU A 105 4.22 -5.71 10.05
C LEU A 105 5.15 -5.62 11.28
N SER A 106 6.29 -6.29 11.23
CA SER A 106 7.19 -6.41 12.38
C SER A 106 8.47 -5.61 12.19
N ASN A 107 8.82 -4.75 13.15
CA ASN A 107 10.12 -4.06 13.18
C ASN A 107 11.20 -4.87 13.91
N GLU A 108 10.95 -6.14 14.29
CA GLU A 108 11.87 -6.91 15.14
C GLU A 108 13.22 -7.22 14.50
N ARG A 109 13.30 -7.18 13.16
CA ARG A 109 14.50 -7.54 12.40
C ARG A 109 14.63 -6.72 11.12
N ALA A 110 15.81 -6.79 10.51
CA ALA A 110 16.05 -6.17 9.21
C ALA A 110 15.05 -6.67 8.15
N ALA A 111 14.43 -5.73 7.47
CA ALA A 111 13.42 -6.02 6.46
C ALA A 111 13.33 -4.89 5.44
N ILE A 112 12.87 -5.25 4.24
CA ILE A 112 12.45 -4.31 3.21
C ILE A 112 10.94 -4.43 3.08
N ARG A 113 10.23 -3.30 3.10
CA ARG A 113 8.78 -3.28 2.84
C ARG A 113 8.51 -2.53 1.55
N ILE A 114 7.65 -3.08 0.71
CA ILE A 114 7.29 -2.50 -0.58
C ILE A 114 5.79 -2.29 -0.59
N PHE A 115 5.38 -1.03 -0.72
CA PHE A 115 3.98 -0.63 -0.85
C PHE A 115 3.70 -0.44 -2.33
N ALA A 116 2.89 -1.32 -2.91
CA ALA A 116 2.68 -1.39 -4.35
C ALA A 116 1.19 -1.32 -4.72
N PRO A 117 0.87 -0.95 -5.97
CA PRO A 117 -0.48 -1.11 -6.51
C PRO A 117 -0.96 -2.57 -6.39
N THR A 118 -2.25 -2.80 -6.09
CA THR A 118 -2.85 -4.14 -6.05
C THR A 118 -3.00 -4.79 -7.41
N GLY A 119 -2.95 -4.01 -8.49
CA GLY A 119 -3.52 -4.41 -9.76
C GLY A 119 -5.05 -4.28 -9.76
N GLY A 120 -5.69 -4.92 -10.74
CA GLY A 120 -7.15 -5.01 -10.86
C GLY A 120 -7.77 -3.96 -11.78
N PHE A 121 -9.10 -3.86 -11.70
CA PHE A 121 -9.90 -2.99 -12.56
C PHE A 121 -10.88 -2.16 -11.74
N SER A 122 -11.06 -0.89 -12.12
CA SER A 122 -12.18 -0.06 -11.70
C SER A 122 -13.17 0.03 -12.86
N THR A 123 -14.43 -0.30 -12.62
CA THR A 123 -15.47 -0.26 -13.67
C THR A 123 -16.46 0.86 -13.42
N ALA A 124 -17.10 1.32 -14.49
CA ALA A 124 -18.25 2.19 -14.37
C ALA A 124 -19.35 1.41 -13.62
N GLY A 125 -20.07 2.05 -12.70
CA GLY A 125 -21.01 1.37 -11.80
C GLY A 125 -22.18 0.66 -12.49
N ASP A 126 -22.35 0.85 -13.80
CA ASP A 126 -23.31 0.19 -14.68
C ASP A 126 -22.79 -1.11 -15.32
N VAL A 127 -21.52 -1.49 -15.10
CA VAL A 127 -20.96 -2.76 -15.56
C VAL A 127 -21.24 -3.85 -14.53
N GLU A 128 -22.09 -4.81 -14.91
CA GLU A 128 -22.32 -6.02 -14.11
C GLU A 128 -21.12 -6.98 -14.23
N ILE A 129 -20.57 -7.42 -13.10
CA ILE A 129 -19.46 -8.38 -13.06
C ILE A 129 -20.02 -9.74 -12.66
N ASP A 130 -20.20 -10.62 -13.63
CA ASP A 130 -20.46 -12.04 -13.38
C ASP A 130 -19.13 -12.77 -13.20
N VAL A 131 -18.87 -13.31 -12.01
CA VAL A 131 -17.64 -14.05 -11.69
C VAL A 131 -17.50 -15.32 -12.53
N ASN A 132 -18.61 -15.91 -12.98
CA ASN A 132 -18.59 -17.12 -13.81
C ASN A 132 -18.40 -16.81 -15.30
N ASN A 133 -18.71 -15.57 -15.70
CA ASN A 133 -18.58 -15.11 -17.08
C ASN A 133 -18.07 -13.64 -17.08
N PRO A 134 -16.79 -13.43 -16.71
CA PRO A 134 -16.25 -12.09 -16.56
C PRO A 134 -16.31 -11.33 -17.88
N PRO A 135 -16.58 -10.01 -17.85
CA PRO A 135 -16.59 -9.20 -19.06
C PRO A 135 -15.19 -9.13 -19.68
N ASP A 136 -15.12 -8.81 -20.98
CA ASP A 136 -13.87 -8.48 -21.62
C ASP A 136 -13.39 -7.11 -21.13
N PHE A 137 -12.51 -7.12 -20.12
CA PHE A 137 -11.97 -5.89 -19.55
C PHE A 137 -11.13 -5.07 -20.53
N GLU A 138 -10.52 -5.70 -21.55
CA GLU A 138 -9.76 -4.95 -22.56
C GLU A 138 -10.69 -4.17 -23.49
N GLU A 139 -11.83 -4.76 -23.84
CA GLU A 139 -12.89 -4.06 -24.57
C GLU A 139 -13.46 -2.92 -23.72
N LEU A 140 -13.79 -3.16 -22.44
CA LEU A 140 -14.28 -2.11 -21.54
C LEU A 140 -13.28 -0.97 -21.34
N ILE A 141 -11.98 -1.27 -21.25
CA ILE A 141 -10.94 -0.22 -21.17
C ILE A 141 -10.92 0.60 -22.46
N ARG A 142 -11.02 -0.06 -23.63
CA ARG A 142 -11.05 0.63 -24.93
C ARG A 142 -12.27 1.53 -25.08
N GLU A 143 -13.41 1.13 -24.50
CA GLU A 143 -14.63 1.93 -24.45
C GLU A 143 -14.62 2.99 -23.34
N GLY A 144 -13.58 3.05 -22.51
CA GLY A 144 -13.50 3.96 -21.36
C GLY A 144 -14.44 3.59 -20.21
N LYS A 145 -15.03 2.40 -20.19
CA LYS A 145 -15.92 1.91 -19.13
C LYS A 145 -15.19 1.20 -17.99
N ALA A 146 -13.91 0.88 -18.18
CA ALA A 146 -13.05 0.34 -17.15
C ALA A 146 -11.68 0.99 -17.17
N LEU A 147 -11.00 0.96 -16.02
CA LEU A 147 -9.63 1.40 -15.85
C LEU A 147 -8.81 0.29 -15.21
N ARG A 148 -7.63 0.03 -15.75
CA ARG A 148 -6.64 -0.85 -15.11
C ARG A 148 -5.92 -0.08 -14.00
N ALA A 149 -5.87 -0.65 -12.80
CA ALA A 149 -5.06 -0.12 -11.72
C ALA A 149 -3.64 -0.70 -11.82
N GLY A 150 -2.63 0.15 -11.87
CA GLY A 150 -1.23 -0.24 -12.02
C GLY A 150 -0.56 0.41 -13.23
N SER A 151 0.75 0.21 -13.34
CA SER A 151 1.56 0.70 -14.46
C SER A 151 1.15 0.04 -15.80
N PRO A 152 1.24 0.75 -16.95
CA PRO A 152 1.58 2.17 -17.08
C PRO A 152 0.42 3.09 -16.70
N TRP A 153 0.71 4.12 -15.92
CA TRP A 153 -0.26 5.18 -15.61
C TRP A 153 -0.35 6.20 -16.75
N PRO A 154 -1.52 6.81 -17.00
CA PRO A 154 -1.66 7.87 -18.00
C PRO A 154 -0.80 9.09 -17.66
N GLU A 155 -0.29 9.76 -18.69
CA GLU A 155 0.55 10.97 -18.55
C GLU A 155 -0.16 12.10 -17.79
N SER A 156 -1.50 12.15 -17.83
CA SER A 156 -2.30 13.14 -17.09
C SER A 156 -2.19 13.04 -15.57
N LEU A 157 -1.67 11.92 -15.03
CA LEU A 157 -1.38 11.75 -13.62
C LEU A 157 0.06 12.13 -13.25
N MET A 158 0.94 12.26 -14.24
CA MET A 158 2.34 12.56 -14.00
C MET A 158 2.50 14.06 -13.75
N GLY A 159 3.19 14.41 -12.66
CA GLY A 159 3.59 15.79 -12.40
C GLY A 159 4.71 16.25 -13.33
N GLU A 160 5.18 17.49 -13.14
CA GLU A 160 6.14 18.14 -14.05
C GLU A 160 7.47 17.38 -14.19
N ASN A 161 7.86 16.62 -13.17
CA ASN A 161 9.10 15.84 -13.14
C ASN A 161 8.86 14.33 -13.30
N GLY A 162 7.66 13.94 -13.77
CA GLY A 162 7.27 12.53 -13.92
C GLY A 162 6.87 11.86 -12.60
N GLU A 163 6.70 12.62 -11.52
CA GLU A 163 6.23 12.09 -10.25
C GLU A 163 4.77 11.63 -10.34
N LEU A 164 4.46 10.52 -9.68
CA LEU A 164 3.09 10.04 -9.54
C LEU A 164 2.50 10.43 -8.18
N PRO A 165 1.19 10.72 -8.10
CA PRO A 165 0.52 10.83 -6.83
C PRO A 165 0.63 9.52 -6.05
N GLN A 166 0.45 9.57 -4.73
CA GLN A 166 0.46 8.34 -3.93
C GLN A 166 -0.75 7.46 -4.24
N TYR A 167 -1.92 8.09 -4.36
CA TYR A 167 -3.18 7.42 -4.63
C TYR A 167 -3.92 8.09 -5.79
N VAL A 168 -4.74 7.30 -6.46
CA VAL A 168 -5.67 7.73 -7.49
C VAL A 168 -7.05 7.15 -7.24
N VAL A 169 -8.07 7.80 -7.77
CA VAL A 169 -9.44 7.29 -7.77
C VAL A 169 -10.00 7.37 -9.18
N SER A 170 -10.90 6.45 -9.54
CA SER A 170 -11.61 6.50 -10.81
C SER A 170 -12.73 7.53 -10.71
N GLU A 171 -12.77 8.48 -11.64
CA GLU A 171 -13.81 9.49 -11.76
C GLU A 171 -14.59 9.31 -13.06
N LYS A 172 -15.93 9.27 -12.97
CA LYS A 172 -16.82 9.18 -14.13
C LYS A 172 -17.00 10.56 -14.75
N GLN A 173 -16.64 10.67 -16.03
CA GLN A 173 -16.77 11.87 -16.85
C GLN A 173 -18.22 12.07 -17.31
N GLU A 174 -18.53 13.25 -17.84
CA GLU A 174 -19.89 13.60 -18.32
C GLU A 174 -20.38 12.68 -19.45
N ASP A 175 -19.47 12.18 -20.28
CA ASP A 175 -19.75 11.23 -21.37
C ASP A 175 -19.92 9.77 -20.91
N GLY A 176 -19.77 9.54 -19.60
CA GLY A 176 -19.89 8.22 -18.98
C GLY A 176 -18.60 7.40 -18.95
N THR A 177 -17.50 7.89 -19.54
CA THR A 177 -16.18 7.25 -19.45
C THR A 177 -15.57 7.44 -18.06
N LEU A 178 -14.54 6.65 -17.75
CA LEU A 178 -13.76 6.76 -16.52
C LEU A 178 -12.39 7.37 -16.80
N GLN A 179 -11.90 8.17 -15.85
CA GLN A 179 -10.54 8.68 -15.83
C GLN A 179 -9.91 8.48 -14.45
N TRP A 180 -8.61 8.20 -14.41
CA TRP A 180 -7.85 8.27 -13.16
C TRP A 180 -7.58 9.72 -12.78
N VAL A 181 -7.88 10.07 -11.53
CA VAL A 181 -7.53 11.38 -10.96
C VAL A 181 -6.74 11.21 -9.67
N ALA A 182 -5.77 12.11 -9.46
CA ALA A 182 -4.98 12.13 -8.24
C ALA A 182 -5.88 12.35 -7.01
N ALA A 183 -5.64 11.59 -5.95
CA ALA A 183 -6.44 11.65 -4.74
C ALA A 183 -5.58 11.53 -3.49
N ASP A 184 -6.07 12.11 -2.40
CA ASP A 184 -5.48 11.97 -1.07
C ASP A 184 -6.56 11.41 -0.12
N PRO A 185 -6.46 10.13 0.29
CA PRO A 185 -7.45 9.51 1.17
C PRO A 185 -7.48 10.15 2.57
N TYR A 186 -6.47 10.95 2.93
CA TYR A 186 -6.35 11.61 4.23
C TYR A 186 -6.77 13.08 4.20
N SER A 187 -7.22 13.59 3.04
CA SER A 187 -7.67 14.98 2.93
C SER A 187 -9.03 15.19 3.60
N ASP A 188 -9.12 16.25 4.41
CA ASP A 188 -10.40 16.70 4.99
C ASP A 188 -11.31 17.41 3.98
N ASP A 189 -10.79 17.72 2.79
CA ASP A 189 -11.52 18.42 1.73
C ASP A 189 -12.60 17.53 1.11
N LYS A 190 -13.84 17.76 1.53
CA LYS A 190 -15.01 17.01 1.04
C LYS A 190 -15.32 17.24 -0.44
N SER A 191 -14.70 18.22 -1.09
CA SER A 191 -14.84 18.43 -2.54
C SER A 191 -14.01 17.44 -3.36
N LYS A 192 -13.05 16.75 -2.73
CA LYS A 192 -12.21 15.76 -3.40
C LYS A 192 -13.01 14.50 -3.76
N PRO A 193 -12.68 13.87 -4.91
CA PRO A 193 -13.35 12.66 -5.35
C PRO A 193 -13.18 11.55 -4.31
N ARG A 194 -14.27 10.81 -4.06
CA ARG A 194 -14.33 9.70 -3.10
C ARG A 194 -14.59 8.40 -3.82
N GLY A 195 -14.01 7.32 -3.32
CA GLY A 195 -14.19 5.98 -3.87
C GLY A 195 -13.14 5.03 -3.29
N PHE A 196 -12.82 3.98 -4.05
CA PHE A 196 -11.64 3.17 -3.76
C PHE A 196 -10.37 3.91 -4.23
N TYR A 197 -9.51 4.25 -3.29
CA TYR A 197 -8.23 4.88 -3.54
C TYR A 197 -7.22 3.79 -3.90
N ASN A 198 -6.78 3.77 -5.15
CA ASN A 198 -5.78 2.83 -5.64
C ASN A 198 -4.40 3.43 -5.47
N ARG A 199 -3.47 2.71 -4.85
CA ARG A 199 -2.08 3.15 -4.81
C ARG A 199 -1.52 3.23 -6.23
N ALA A 200 -0.92 4.36 -6.58
CA ALA A 200 -0.35 4.58 -7.91
C ALA A 200 1.15 4.32 -7.96
N ARG A 201 1.88 4.70 -6.90
CA ARG A 201 3.34 4.58 -6.86
C ARG A 201 3.82 3.46 -5.95
N ILE A 202 5.02 2.97 -6.25
CA ILE A 202 5.76 2.03 -5.40
C ILE A 202 6.62 2.83 -4.41
N ASP A 203 6.25 2.78 -3.13
CA ASP A 203 7.02 3.34 -2.02
C ASP A 203 7.78 2.19 -1.31
N VAL A 204 8.93 2.50 -0.72
CA VAL A 204 9.77 1.52 -0.03
C VAL A 204 10.02 1.96 1.40
N GLU A 205 10.06 0.99 2.32
CA GLU A 205 10.55 1.20 3.68
C GLU A 205 11.69 0.24 4.01
N LEU A 206 12.62 0.69 4.84
CA LEU A 206 13.72 -0.11 5.37
C LEU A 206 13.62 -0.19 6.89
N VAL A 207 13.68 -1.39 7.45
CA VAL A 207 13.90 -1.62 8.88
C VAL A 207 15.39 -1.79 9.11
N VAL A 208 16.02 -0.74 9.63
CA VAL A 208 17.46 -0.58 9.76
C VAL A 208 17.93 -1.11 11.12
N ASP A 209 18.78 -2.13 11.11
CA ASP A 209 19.40 -2.72 12.31
C ASP A 209 20.85 -2.29 12.52
N GLY A 210 21.49 -1.68 11.51
CA GLY A 210 22.89 -1.26 11.54
C GLY A 210 23.91 -2.39 11.35
N ALA A 211 23.47 -3.65 11.25
CA ALA A 211 24.34 -4.81 11.04
C ALA A 211 24.12 -5.42 9.64
N ILE A 212 22.87 -5.68 9.28
CA ILE A 212 22.44 -6.17 7.96
C ILE A 212 22.18 -4.99 7.03
N ILE A 213 21.36 -4.05 7.49
CA ILE A 213 21.03 -2.81 6.78
C ILE A 213 21.75 -1.67 7.52
N ASP A 214 22.93 -1.31 7.02
CA ASP A 214 23.76 -0.24 7.58
C ASP A 214 23.80 0.98 6.64
N LEU A 215 23.14 2.06 7.07
CA LEU A 215 23.07 3.31 6.30
C LEU A 215 24.43 4.00 6.14
N ASN A 216 25.45 3.65 6.92
CA ASN A 216 26.81 4.19 6.73
C ASN A 216 27.57 3.51 5.59
N ARG A 217 27.09 2.33 5.14
CA ARG A 217 27.74 1.50 4.12
C ARG A 217 27.00 1.48 2.79
N MET A 218 25.73 1.87 2.79
CA MET A 218 24.91 1.91 1.57
C MET A 218 24.64 3.35 1.11
N ARG A 219 24.43 3.51 -0.20
CA ARG A 219 23.91 4.76 -0.76
C ARG A 219 22.41 4.68 -0.88
N LEU A 220 21.73 5.71 -0.37
CA LEU A 220 20.32 5.91 -0.64
C LEU A 220 20.14 6.53 -2.03
N PRO A 221 19.06 6.19 -2.75
CA PRO A 221 18.71 6.83 -4.02
C PRO A 221 18.61 8.36 -3.89
N ALA A 222 19.28 9.09 -4.78
CA ALA A 222 19.38 10.55 -4.71
C ALA A 222 18.06 11.28 -5.01
N ASP A 223 17.17 10.64 -5.77
CA ASP A 223 15.85 11.16 -6.12
C ASP A 223 14.78 10.81 -5.08
N ALA A 224 15.08 10.00 -4.06
CA ALA A 224 14.09 9.61 -3.07
C ALA A 224 13.79 10.70 -2.05
N VAL A 225 12.52 10.84 -1.69
CA VAL A 225 12.12 11.60 -0.52
C VAL A 225 12.37 10.74 0.73
N ILE A 226 13.48 10.99 1.42
CA ILE A 226 13.86 10.24 2.62
C ILE A 226 13.02 10.71 3.82
N VAL A 227 12.35 9.76 4.49
CA VAL A 227 11.62 10.01 5.73
C VAL A 227 12.20 9.14 6.84
N ASP A 228 12.95 9.76 7.75
CA ASP A 228 13.60 9.05 8.85
C ASP A 228 12.68 8.97 10.07
N ARG A 229 12.16 7.77 10.35
CA ARG A 229 11.28 7.43 11.49
C ARG A 229 12.01 6.62 12.56
N ARG A 230 13.33 6.40 12.45
CA ARG A 230 14.13 5.55 13.36
C ARG A 230 14.18 6.04 14.81
N PHE A 231 13.72 7.26 15.08
CA PHE A 231 13.85 7.93 16.37
C PHE A 231 12.54 8.57 16.86
N ASP A 232 11.40 8.23 16.25
CA ASP A 232 10.12 8.85 16.61
C ASP A 232 9.61 8.40 17.98
N ASP A 233 9.89 7.16 18.40
CA ASP A 233 9.46 6.63 19.71
C ASP A 233 10.12 7.37 20.88
N ALA A 234 11.34 7.89 20.71
CA ALA A 234 12.04 8.64 21.75
C ALA A 234 11.35 9.98 22.10
N LYS A 235 10.48 10.49 21.22
CA LYS A 235 9.71 11.72 21.46
C LYS A 235 8.45 11.47 22.29
N ALA A 236 7.90 10.25 22.28
CA ALA A 236 6.70 9.93 23.06
C ALA A 236 7.02 9.82 24.56
N ASP A 237 8.18 9.26 24.91
CA ASP A 237 8.58 9.03 26.30
C ASP A 237 9.07 10.30 27.02
N SER A 238 9.53 11.32 26.29
CA SER A 238 10.06 12.56 26.87
C SER A 238 8.99 13.60 27.25
N GLY A 239 7.72 13.38 26.88
CA GLY A 239 6.60 14.27 27.22
C GLY A 239 5.82 13.88 28.49
N SER A 240 6.27 12.85 29.21
CA SER A 240 5.55 12.27 30.37
C SER A 240 6.24 12.49 31.72
N GLN A 241 7.18 13.45 31.83
CA GLN A 241 7.88 13.80 33.08
C GLN A 241 7.47 15.17 33.62
#